data_AF-A0A376F8D1-F1
#
_entry.id   AF-A0A376F8D1-F1
#
_cell.length_a   1.000
_cell.length_b   1.000
_cell.length_c   1.000
_cell.angle_alpha   90.00
_cell.angle_beta   90.00
_cell.angle_gamma   90.00
#
_symmetry.space_group_name_H-M   'P 1'
#
loop_
_entity.id
_entity.type
_entity.pdbx_description
1 polymer ?
#
loop_
_entity_poly.entity_id
_entity_poly.type
_entity_poly.pdbx_seq_one_letter_code
_entity_poly.pdbx_strand_id
1 'polypeptide(L)'
;MAELCALISALAEVPINQNIAITGSVDQFGRAQPVGGLNEKIEGFFSICQQRGLNGKQGVIIPAPNARHLSLSQDILDAVEQEQFAIWAIEGIEDALPLLTNLVWDGEGANYPDADYPGAHSSGDTAGCSPSLSMAVTLAGLV
;
A
#
# COMPACT_ATOMS: atom_id res chain seq x y z
N MET A 1 -4.05 6.46 -7.18
CA MET A 1 -3.09 5.58 -6.47
C MET A 1 -2.66 4.38 -7.32
N ALA A 2 -3.56 3.47 -7.69
CA ALA A 2 -3.23 2.31 -8.54
C ALA A 2 -2.57 2.71 -9.87
N GLU A 3 -3.14 3.69 -10.57
CA GLU A 3 -2.63 4.22 -11.84
C GLU A 3 -1.22 4.80 -11.71
N LEU A 4 -0.94 5.51 -10.61
CA LEU A 4 0.38 6.07 -10.32
C LEU A 4 1.41 4.96 -10.07
N CYS A 5 1.06 3.93 -9.29
CA CYS A 5 1.93 2.78 -9.06
C CYS A 5 2.23 2.03 -10.36
N ALA A 6 1.21 1.84 -11.22
CA ALA A 6 1.36 1.21 -12.52
C ALA A 6 2.25 2.05 -13.46
N LEU A 7 2.09 3.38 -13.46
CA LEU A 7 2.93 4.28 -14.23
C LEU A 7 4.40 4.23 -13.77
N ILE A 8 4.65 4.29 -12.46
CA ILE A 8 5.98 4.18 -11.88
C ILE A 8 6.61 2.83 -12.25
N SER A 9 5.86 1.73 -12.12
CA SER A 9 6.29 0.39 -12.54
C SER A 9 6.68 0.34 -14.02
N ALA A 10 5.87 0.92 -14.90
CA ALA A 10 6.13 0.95 -16.33
C ALA A 10 7.38 1.79 -16.66
N LEU A 11 7.57 2.93 -16.00
CA LEU A 11 8.75 3.78 -16.19
C LEU A 11 10.03 3.16 -15.64
N ALA A 12 9.93 2.43 -14.53
CA ALA A 12 11.07 1.77 -13.89
C ALA A 12 11.37 0.37 -14.46
N GLU A 13 10.52 -0.15 -15.35
CA GLU A 13 10.56 -1.53 -15.85
C GLU A 13 10.55 -2.60 -14.72
N VAL A 14 9.88 -2.28 -13.60
CA VAL A 14 9.77 -3.17 -12.43
C VAL A 14 8.36 -3.79 -12.39
N PRO A 15 8.22 -5.12 -12.31
CA PRO A 15 6.91 -5.77 -12.27
C PRO A 15 6.16 -5.52 -10.95
N ILE A 16 4.83 -5.43 -11.05
CA ILE A 16 3.93 -5.31 -9.89
C ILE A 16 3.44 -6.71 -9.46
N ASN A 17 3.50 -6.97 -8.15
CA ASN A 17 2.95 -8.14 -7.49
C ASN A 17 1.42 -8.19 -7.62
N GLN A 18 0.93 -9.07 -8.49
CA GLN A 18 -0.49 -9.23 -8.79
C GLN A 18 -1.30 -9.93 -7.68
N ASN A 19 -0.67 -10.39 -6.60
CA ASN A 19 -1.39 -10.93 -5.45
C ASN A 19 -2.00 -9.82 -4.57
N ILE A 20 -1.60 -8.57 -4.79
CA ILE A 20 -1.98 -7.43 -3.94
C ILE A 20 -2.88 -6.50 -4.74
N ALA A 21 -4.10 -6.29 -4.27
CA ALA A 21 -4.95 -5.22 -4.77
C ALA A 21 -4.63 -3.90 -4.07
N ILE A 22 -4.93 -2.78 -4.71
CA ILE A 22 -4.75 -1.45 -4.15
C ILE A 22 -5.95 -0.58 -4.49
N THR A 23 -6.47 0.15 -3.49
CA THR A 23 -7.53 1.13 -3.71
C THR A 23 -7.26 2.39 -2.92
N GLY A 24 -7.60 3.54 -3.49
CA GLY A 24 -7.33 4.84 -2.89
C GLY A 24 -7.17 5.92 -3.95
N SER A 25 -7.36 7.16 -3.52
CA SER A 25 -6.92 8.33 -4.28
C SER A 25 -5.53 8.77 -3.79
N VAL A 26 -4.89 9.67 -4.52
CA VAL A 26 -3.61 10.26 -4.14
C VAL A 26 -3.64 11.75 -4.46
N ASP A 27 -3.07 12.59 -3.60
CA ASP A 27 -2.85 14.00 -3.92
C ASP A 27 -1.51 14.23 -4.64
N GLN A 28 -1.24 15.48 -5.02
CA GLN A 28 -0.01 15.88 -5.70
C GLN A 28 1.27 15.65 -4.88
N PHE A 29 1.15 15.45 -3.57
CA PHE A 29 2.26 15.19 -2.66
C PHE A 29 2.45 13.69 -2.41
N GLY A 30 1.70 12.82 -3.10
CA GLY A 30 1.80 11.37 -2.93
C GLY A 30 1.01 10.82 -1.75
N ARG A 31 0.20 11.64 -1.06
CA ARG A 31 -0.54 11.20 0.14
C ARG A 31 -1.78 10.43 -0.25
N ALA A 32 -2.00 9.29 0.41
CA ALA A 32 -3.17 8.46 0.21
C ALA A 32 -4.43 9.17 0.74
N GLN A 33 -5.44 9.25 -0.12
CA GLN A 33 -6.71 9.92 0.19
C GLN A 33 -7.86 8.92 0.30
N PRO A 34 -8.82 9.17 1.21
CA PRO A 34 -9.90 8.23 1.47
C PRO A 34 -10.82 8.06 0.27
N VAL A 35 -11.37 6.86 0.15
CA VAL A 35 -12.33 6.50 -0.91
C VAL A 35 -13.57 5.84 -0.32
N GLY A 36 -14.67 5.92 -1.07
CA GLY A 36 -15.91 5.19 -0.76
C GLY A 36 -15.88 3.73 -1.21
N GLY A 37 -16.83 2.96 -0.67
CA GLY A 37 -17.06 1.55 -1.02
C GLY A 37 -15.89 0.63 -0.67
N LEU A 38 -15.22 0.87 0.47
CA LEU A 38 -13.99 0.16 0.80
C LEU A 38 -14.23 -1.29 1.18
N ASN A 39 -15.26 -1.57 1.99
CA ASN A 39 -15.59 -2.92 2.40
C ASN A 39 -15.90 -3.80 1.19
N GLU A 40 -16.72 -3.30 0.25
CA GLU A 40 -17.11 -4.00 -0.97
C GLU A 40 -15.91 -4.29 -1.89
N LYS A 41 -14.93 -3.38 -1.94
CA LYS A 41 -13.70 -3.60 -2.71
C LYS A 41 -12.80 -4.67 -2.09
N ILE A 42 -12.67 -4.67 -0.76
CA ILE A 42 -11.88 -5.69 -0.05
C ILE A 42 -12.55 -7.05 -0.19
N GLU A 43 -13.86 -7.13 0.06
CA GLU A 43 -14.65 -8.36 -0.08
C GLU A 43 -14.63 -8.90 -1.50
N GLY A 44 -14.75 -8.03 -2.51
CA GLY A 44 -14.67 -8.41 -3.91
C GLY A 44 -13.31 -9.05 -4.26
N PHE A 45 -12.21 -8.46 -3.81
CA PHE A 45 -10.88 -9.04 -4.05
C PHE A 45 -10.68 -10.34 -3.27
N PHE A 46 -11.06 -10.37 -1.98
CA PHE A 46 -10.98 -11.55 -1.13
C PHE A 46 -11.75 -12.73 -1.72
N SER A 47 -12.98 -12.51 -2.21
CA SER A 47 -13.80 -13.56 -2.83
C SER A 47 -13.10 -14.21 -4.03
N ILE A 48 -12.44 -13.41 -4.88
CA ILE A 48 -11.66 -13.91 -6.02
C ILE A 48 -10.43 -14.70 -5.54
N CYS A 49 -9.74 -14.22 -4.51
CA CYS A 49 -8.59 -14.91 -3.92
C CYS A 49 -9.02 -16.25 -3.30
N GLN A 50 -10.13 -16.28 -2.57
CA GLN A 50 -10.67 -17.48 -1.96
C GLN A 50 -11.05 -18.53 -3.01
N GLN A 51 -11.74 -18.13 -4.09
CA GLN A 51 -12.08 -19.02 -5.21
C GLN A 51 -10.85 -19.60 -5.91
N ARG A 52 -9.72 -18.88 -5.90
CA ARG A 52 -8.45 -19.31 -6.50
C ARG A 52 -7.51 -20.02 -5.52
N GLY A 53 -7.90 -20.12 -4.25
CA GLY A 53 -7.08 -20.63 -3.15
C GLY A 53 -6.23 -19.53 -2.50
N LEU A 54 -6.46 -19.32 -1.19
CA LEU A 54 -5.61 -18.46 -0.36
C LEU A 54 -4.25 -19.14 -0.13
N ASN A 55 -3.18 -18.35 -0.20
CA ASN A 55 -1.81 -18.85 -0.03
C ASN A 55 -0.94 -17.94 0.86
N GLY A 56 -1.57 -16.99 1.56
CA GLY A 56 -0.89 -16.04 2.46
C GLY A 56 -0.19 -14.88 1.77
N LYS A 57 -0.19 -14.82 0.44
CA LYS A 57 0.45 -13.72 -0.32
C LYS A 57 -0.55 -12.67 -0.78
N GLN A 58 -1.86 -12.95 -0.63
CA GLN A 58 -2.91 -12.06 -1.10
C GLN A 58 -3.25 -10.98 -0.07
N GLY A 59 -3.63 -9.81 -0.55
CA GLY A 59 -4.11 -8.75 0.33
C GLY A 59 -4.50 -7.47 -0.37
N VAL A 60 -4.90 -6.46 0.41
CA VAL A 60 -5.36 -5.16 -0.10
C VAL A 60 -4.62 -4.02 0.58
N ILE A 61 -4.07 -3.11 -0.22
CA ILE A 61 -3.57 -1.81 0.23
C ILE A 61 -4.71 -0.80 0.23
N ILE A 62 -4.89 -0.09 1.36
CA ILE A 62 -5.95 0.89 1.59
C ILE A 62 -5.37 2.21 2.16
N PRO A 63 -6.06 3.35 2.01
CA PRO A 63 -5.65 4.58 2.67
C PRO A 63 -5.84 4.46 4.19
N ALA A 64 -4.84 4.82 4.98
CA ALA A 64 -4.92 4.79 6.45
C ALA A 64 -6.14 5.55 7.03
N PRO A 65 -6.57 6.71 6.49
CA PRO A 65 -7.77 7.39 6.97
C PRO A 65 -9.06 6.57 6.87
N ASN A 66 -9.11 5.53 6.01
CA ASN A 66 -10.24 4.64 5.89
C ASN A 66 -10.26 3.50 6.90
N ALA A 67 -9.15 3.18 7.59
CA ALA A 67 -9.05 1.99 8.44
C ALA A 67 -10.15 1.94 9.51
N ARG A 68 -10.44 3.09 10.14
CA ARG A 68 -11.53 3.24 11.14
C ARG A 68 -12.96 3.03 10.61
N HIS A 69 -13.13 2.93 9.29
CA HIS A 69 -14.44 2.72 8.65
C HIS A 69 -14.61 1.27 8.16
N LEU A 70 -13.63 0.39 8.41
CA LEU A 70 -13.71 -1.00 8.03
C LEU A 70 -14.77 -1.72 8.86
N SER A 71 -15.58 -2.52 8.20
CA SER A 71 -16.57 -3.41 8.77
C SER A 71 -16.66 -4.63 7.85
N LEU A 72 -15.69 -5.53 8.01
CA LEU A 72 -15.47 -6.66 7.11
C LEU A 72 -16.16 -7.93 7.65
N SER A 73 -16.51 -8.83 6.74
CA SER A 73 -17.04 -10.15 7.11
C SER A 73 -16.07 -10.96 7.99
N GLN A 74 -16.63 -11.87 8.79
CA GLN A 74 -15.85 -12.76 9.67
C GLN A 74 -14.82 -13.59 8.89
N ASP A 75 -15.16 -14.08 7.69
CA ASP A 75 -14.26 -14.84 6.84
C ASP A 75 -12.96 -14.11 6.51
N ILE A 76 -13.03 -12.78 6.34
CA ILE A 76 -11.84 -11.96 6.10
C ILE A 76 -11.03 -11.81 7.39
N LEU A 77 -11.70 -11.58 8.53
CA LEU A 77 -11.04 -11.48 9.83
C LEU A 77 -10.29 -12.77 10.16
N ASP A 78 -10.92 -13.93 9.97
CA ASP A 78 -10.34 -15.25 10.18
C ASP A 78 -9.14 -15.49 9.26
N ALA A 79 -9.25 -15.12 7.98
CA ALA A 79 -8.16 -15.26 7.02
C ALA A 79 -6.96 -14.35 7.35
N VAL A 80 -7.22 -13.14 7.87
CA VAL A 80 -6.15 -12.25 8.34
C VAL A 80 -5.50 -12.79 9.62
N GLU A 81 -6.29 -13.28 10.57
CA GLU A 81 -5.77 -13.91 11.80
C GLU A 81 -4.92 -15.15 11.51
N GLN A 82 -5.27 -15.91 10.47
CA GLN A 82 -4.52 -17.08 10.01
C GLN A 82 -3.37 -16.76 9.05
N GLU A 83 -3.04 -15.47 8.86
CA GLU A 83 -2.00 -15.00 7.93
C GLU A 83 -2.20 -15.46 6.47
N GLN A 84 -3.44 -15.76 6.08
CA GLN A 84 -3.82 -16.19 4.74
C GLN A 84 -4.20 -15.03 3.80
N PHE A 85 -4.51 -13.87 4.37
CA PHE A 85 -4.82 -12.63 3.66
C PHE A 85 -4.32 -11.44 4.47
N ALA A 86 -3.97 -10.33 3.81
CA ALA A 86 -3.45 -9.15 4.50
C ALA A 86 -4.19 -7.87 4.10
N ILE A 87 -4.24 -6.90 5.03
CA ILE A 87 -4.73 -5.55 4.77
C ILE A 87 -3.65 -4.57 5.25
N TRP A 88 -3.17 -3.73 4.33
CA TRP A 88 -2.13 -2.74 4.60
C TRP A 88 -2.74 -1.34 4.52
N ALA A 89 -2.74 -0.64 5.65
CA ALA A 89 -3.13 0.76 5.71
C ALA A 89 -1.90 1.65 5.48
N ILE A 90 -1.95 2.51 4.47
CA ILE A 90 -0.80 3.34 4.06
C ILE A 90 -1.09 4.84 4.15
N GLU A 91 -0.05 5.63 4.40
CA GLU A 91 -0.13 7.10 4.40
C GLU A 91 0.17 7.68 3.03
N GLY A 92 1.02 7.03 2.25
CA GLY A 92 1.46 7.53 0.94
C GLY A 92 1.89 6.44 -0.05
N ILE A 93 2.28 6.87 -1.25
CA ILE A 93 2.75 6.00 -2.34
C ILE A 93 4.08 5.33 -2.00
N GLU A 94 4.91 6.00 -1.22
CA GLU A 94 6.17 5.50 -0.67
C GLU A 94 5.98 4.21 0.14
N ASP A 95 4.82 4.01 0.77
CA ASP A 95 4.48 2.77 1.48
C ASP A 95 3.96 1.68 0.53
N ALA A 96 3.23 2.08 -0.53
CA ALA A 96 2.64 1.16 -1.50
C ALA A 96 3.69 0.49 -2.39
N LEU A 97 4.68 1.26 -2.85
CA LEU A 97 5.66 0.80 -3.83
C LEU A 97 6.47 -0.41 -3.33
N PRO A 98 7.00 -0.43 -2.10
CA PRO A 98 7.70 -1.59 -1.57
C PRO A 98 6.83 -2.85 -1.50
N LEU A 99 5.56 -2.71 -1.11
CA LEU A 99 4.62 -3.83 -1.07
C LEU A 99 4.34 -4.39 -2.46
N LEU A 100 4.18 -3.51 -3.45
CA LEU A 100 3.82 -3.89 -4.81
C LEU A 100 5.03 -4.37 -5.64
N THR A 101 6.25 -3.92 -5.35
CA THR A 101 7.44 -4.22 -6.15
C THR A 101 8.42 -5.18 -5.47
N ASN A 102 8.29 -5.38 -4.15
CA ASN A 102 9.30 -6.03 -3.30
C ASN A 102 10.68 -5.34 -3.34
N LEU A 103 10.73 -4.05 -3.67
CA LEU A 103 11.95 -3.24 -3.66
C LEU A 103 11.88 -2.20 -2.55
N VAL A 104 13.04 -1.83 -2.02
CA VAL A 104 13.11 -0.71 -1.06
C VAL A 104 12.88 0.60 -1.83
N TRP A 105 12.04 1.47 -1.26
CA TRP A 105 11.94 2.86 -1.70
C TRP A 105 12.90 3.69 -0.84
N ASP A 106 13.93 4.26 -1.46
CA ASP A 106 14.95 5.06 -0.76
C ASP A 106 14.58 6.56 -0.67
N GLY A 107 13.50 6.98 -1.33
CA GLY A 107 12.99 8.34 -1.27
C GLY A 107 13.88 9.39 -1.93
N GLU A 108 15.01 8.99 -2.54
CA GLU A 108 15.97 9.94 -3.09
C GLU A 108 15.70 10.22 -4.58
N GLY A 109 14.93 11.28 -4.82
CA GLY A 109 15.14 12.12 -6.00
C GLY A 109 16.37 13.05 -5.88
N ALA A 110 17.22 12.87 -4.86
CA ALA A 110 18.22 13.84 -4.42
C ALA A 110 19.56 13.81 -5.19
N ASN A 111 19.79 12.81 -6.06
CA ASN A 111 21.04 12.69 -6.82
C ASN A 111 20.84 12.93 -8.33
N TYR A 112 20.00 13.90 -8.70
CA TYR A 112 20.14 14.53 -10.03
C TYR A 112 21.17 15.66 -9.91
N PRO A 113 22.29 15.62 -10.65
CA PRO A 113 23.31 16.67 -10.61
C PRO A 113 22.86 18.00 -11.28
N ASP A 114 21.61 18.14 -11.71
CA ASP A 114 21.10 19.36 -12.33
C ASP A 114 20.53 20.32 -11.27
N ALA A 115 21.42 21.18 -10.78
CA ALA A 115 21.21 22.21 -9.76
C ALA A 115 20.35 23.41 -10.21
N ASP A 116 19.31 23.23 -11.03
CA ASP A 116 18.50 24.34 -11.57
C ASP A 116 16.97 24.19 -11.37
N TYR A 117 16.56 23.41 -10.36
CA TYR A 117 15.15 23.35 -9.94
C TYR A 117 14.89 24.25 -8.73
N PRO A 118 14.21 25.40 -8.88
CA PRO A 118 13.86 26.24 -7.75
C PRO A 118 12.68 25.62 -6.99
N GLY A 119 12.95 24.92 -5.89
CA GLY A 119 11.89 24.43 -4.98
C GLY A 119 12.22 23.21 -4.12
N ALA A 120 13.40 22.58 -4.28
CA ALA A 120 13.80 21.48 -3.42
C ALA A 120 14.23 21.99 -2.03
N HIS A 121 13.27 22.12 -1.11
CA HIS A 121 13.58 22.29 0.30
C HIS A 121 14.11 20.96 0.84
N SER A 122 15.40 20.94 1.17
CA SER A 122 16.04 19.87 1.92
C SER A 122 15.46 19.79 3.33
N SER A 123 14.47 18.93 3.53
CA SER A 123 14.17 18.42 4.86
C SER A 123 15.24 17.38 5.21
N GLY A 124 16.34 17.86 5.78
CA GLY A 124 17.31 17.01 6.46
C GLY A 124 16.69 16.45 7.73
N ASP A 125 16.44 15.14 7.73
CA ASP A 125 16.63 14.20 8.84
C ASP A 125 15.83 12.93 8.54
N THR A 126 16.49 11.90 8.00
CA THR A 126 16.05 10.52 8.16
C THR A 126 17.26 9.65 8.44
N ALA A 127 17.60 9.56 9.72
CA ALA A 127 18.35 8.43 10.24
C ALA A 127 17.70 7.14 9.72
N GLY A 128 18.53 6.23 9.21
CA GLY A 128 18.13 4.96 8.63
C GLY A 128 17.09 4.24 9.50
N CYS A 129 15.88 4.17 8.99
CA CYS A 129 14.85 3.30 9.51
C CYS A 129 14.42 2.42 8.34
N SER A 130 15.06 1.26 8.18
CA SER A 130 14.42 0.17 7.45
C SER A 130 13.13 -0.14 8.20
N PRO A 131 11.93 0.09 7.62
CA PRO A 131 10.75 -0.47 8.23
C PRO A 131 10.80 -1.96 7.89
N SER A 132 11.02 -2.77 8.92
CA SER A 132 10.60 -4.16 8.90
C SER A 132 9.20 -4.24 8.29
N LEU A 133 8.98 -5.19 7.36
CA LEU A 133 7.74 -5.50 6.64
C LEU A 133 6.48 -5.80 7.50
N SER A 134 6.41 -5.31 8.74
CA SER A 134 5.35 -5.57 9.72
C SER A 134 4.34 -4.41 9.82
N MET A 135 3.87 -3.87 8.69
CA MET A 135 2.71 -2.95 8.64
C MET A 135 1.44 -3.66 8.16
N ALA A 136 1.27 -4.94 8.49
CA ALA A 136 -0.08 -5.51 8.50
C ALA A 136 -0.85 -4.80 9.62
N VAL A 137 -2.09 -4.38 9.35
CA VAL A 137 -2.94 -3.83 10.41
C VAL A 137 -3.10 -4.91 11.47
N THR A 138 -2.49 -4.73 12.65
CA THR A 138 -2.74 -5.61 13.81
C THR A 138 -4.22 -5.44 14.17
N LEU A 139 -5.01 -6.49 13.92
CA LEU A 139 -6.45 -6.56 14.21
C LEU A 139 -6.82 -6.18 15.65
N ALA A 140 -5.85 -6.14 16.58
CA ALA A 140 -6.03 -5.77 17.97
C ALA A 140 -6.60 -4.34 18.21
N GLY A 141 -6.74 -3.50 17.19
CA GLY A 141 -7.30 -2.15 17.30
C GLY A 141 -8.59 -1.87 16.53
N LEU A 142 -9.20 -2.88 15.87
CA LEU A 142 -10.37 -2.70 14.97
C LEU A 142 -11.63 -3.44 15.41
N VAL A 143 -11.63 -4.03 16.62
CA VAL A 143 -12.82 -4.59 17.28
C VAL A 143 -13.15 -3.78 18.53
#